data_AF-A0A842W2S3-F1
#
_entry.id   AF-A0A842W2S3-F1
#
_cell.length_a   1.000
_cell.length_b   1.000
_cell.length_c   1.000
_cell.angle_alpha   90.00
_cell.angle_beta   90.00
_cell.angle_gamma   90.00
#
_symmetry.space_group_name_H-M   'P 1'
#
loop_
_entity.id
_entity.type
_entity.pdbx_description
1 polymer ?
#
loop_
_entity_poly.entity_id
_entity_poly.type
_entity_poly.pdbx_seq_one_letter_code
_entity_poly.pdbx_strand_id
1 'polypeptide(L)'
;MDICFPKKNPEKFISIAKKLEKKELYLVYPYQKNISRLRSNIDKLQKKTNTILKLGLLASPKDIIKAKKLSDFIITESTSKDQHVLEKLKPSLIFNLEKSPKKDRPHYRYSGLNQVLCKLAAKNNVVIGFAFSELLNSSKKPIIMGRMMQNIRFCKKYNCKVLIGSFAKSPFELRSDKQLQSIKRLLER
;
A
#
# COMPACT_ATOMS: atom_id res chain seq x y z
N MET A 1 11.11 2.37 -1.81
CA MET A 1 9.84 3.10 -1.96
C MET A 1 9.06 3.05 -0.65
N ASP A 2 8.47 4.17 -0.25
CA ASP A 2 7.50 4.22 0.84
C ASP A 2 6.24 4.97 0.40
N ILE A 3 5.09 4.67 0.99
CA ILE A 3 3.79 5.19 0.60
C ILE A 3 3.22 6.04 1.73
N CYS A 4 2.69 7.22 1.39
CA CYS A 4 2.00 8.09 2.33
C CYS A 4 0.74 8.73 1.72
N PHE A 5 -0.19 9.11 2.60
CA PHE A 5 -1.46 9.72 2.25
C PHE A 5 -1.53 11.17 2.76
N PRO A 6 -0.83 12.11 2.09
CA PRO A 6 -0.76 13.50 2.51
C PRO A 6 -2.08 14.23 2.19
N LYS A 7 -3.07 14.18 3.09
CA LYS A 7 -4.38 14.83 2.85
C LYS A 7 -4.26 16.31 2.44
N LYS A 8 -3.58 17.12 3.26
CA LYS A 8 -3.40 18.57 3.04
C LYS A 8 -1.96 19.07 3.23
N ASN A 9 -1.09 18.29 3.88
CA ASN A 9 0.23 18.77 4.36
C ASN A 9 1.41 17.95 3.80
N PRO A 10 1.67 17.97 2.47
CA PRO A 10 2.77 17.19 1.88
C PRO A 10 4.15 17.61 2.40
N GLU A 11 4.36 18.88 2.72
CA GLU A 11 5.65 19.42 3.17
C GLU A 11 6.17 18.77 4.46
N LYS A 12 5.27 18.49 5.41
CA LYS A 12 5.64 17.80 6.67
C LYS A 12 6.07 16.36 6.43
N PHE A 13 5.47 15.67 5.46
CA PHE A 13 5.89 14.32 5.10
C PHE A 13 7.27 14.33 4.45
N ILE A 14 7.53 15.31 3.57
CA ILE A 14 8.82 15.48 2.90
C ILE A 14 9.92 15.79 3.93
N SER A 15 9.67 16.68 4.90
CA SER A 15 10.67 17.03 5.91
C SER A 15 11.04 15.84 6.80
N ILE A 16 10.06 15.03 7.21
CA ILE A 16 10.31 13.80 7.97
C ILE A 16 10.97 12.74 7.09
N ALA A 17 10.56 12.59 5.83
CA ALA A 17 11.19 11.66 4.90
C ALA A 17 12.67 12.00 4.68
N LYS A 18 13.03 13.29 4.61
CA LYS A 18 14.42 13.75 4.54
C LYS A 18 15.20 13.37 5.80
N LYS A 19 14.62 13.57 6.99
CA LYS A 19 15.23 13.15 8.27
C LYS A 19 15.41 11.65 8.37
N LEU A 20 14.55 10.87 7.72
CA LEU A 20 14.62 9.40 7.66
C LEU A 20 15.47 8.89 6.48
N GLU A 21 16.13 9.78 5.73
CA GLU A 21 16.97 9.47 4.57
C GLU A 21 16.28 8.64 3.47
N LYS A 22 14.98 8.86 3.28
CA LYS A 22 14.20 8.14 2.27
C LYS A 22 14.58 8.60 0.87
N LYS A 23 14.96 7.64 0.02
CA LYS A 23 15.31 7.87 -1.39
C LYS A 23 14.08 8.15 -2.27
N GLU A 24 12.97 7.48 -1.99
CA GLU A 24 11.78 7.50 -2.84
C GLU A 24 10.50 7.47 -2.01
N LEU A 25 9.63 8.46 -2.24
CA LEU A 25 8.36 8.63 -1.53
C LEU A 25 7.20 8.77 -2.52
N TYR A 26 6.19 7.92 -2.35
CA TYR A 26 4.94 7.99 -3.10
C TYR A 26 3.90 8.78 -2.30
N LEU A 27 3.46 9.90 -2.89
CA LEU A 27 2.39 10.74 -2.38
C LEU A 27 1.08 10.29 -3.02
N VAL A 28 0.24 9.63 -2.21
CA VAL A 28 -0.99 9.01 -2.70
C VAL A 28 -2.20 9.83 -2.28
N TYR A 29 -2.99 10.24 -3.28
CA TYR A 29 -4.18 11.04 -3.09
C TYR A 29 -5.44 10.24 -3.49
N PRO A 30 -6.60 10.49 -2.86
CA PRO A 30 -7.85 9.94 -3.34
C PRO A 30 -8.11 10.40 -4.78
N TYR A 31 -8.63 9.51 -5.61
CA TYR A 31 -8.98 9.82 -6.98
C TYR A 31 -9.99 10.97 -7.04
N GLN A 32 -9.62 12.06 -7.70
CA GLN A 32 -10.44 13.24 -7.96
C GLN A 32 -10.17 13.75 -9.39
N LYS A 33 -11.12 14.43 -10.02
CA LYS A 33 -10.96 14.89 -11.42
C LYS A 33 -9.82 15.91 -11.62
N ASN A 34 -9.42 16.65 -10.58
CA ASN A 34 -8.42 17.73 -10.64
C ASN A 34 -6.98 17.28 -10.37
N ILE A 35 -6.50 16.22 -11.03
CA ILE A 35 -5.14 15.68 -10.82
C ILE A 35 -4.03 16.57 -11.42
N SER A 36 -4.34 17.37 -12.44
CA SER A 36 -3.36 18.24 -13.13
C SER A 36 -2.70 19.26 -12.19
N ARG A 37 -3.48 19.86 -11.28
CA ARG A 37 -2.96 20.80 -10.26
C ARG A 37 -2.07 20.13 -9.22
N LEU A 38 -2.36 18.85 -8.90
CA LEU A 38 -1.54 18.09 -7.95
C LEU A 38 -0.17 17.75 -8.54
N ARG A 39 -0.14 17.36 -9.83
CA ARG A 39 1.12 17.10 -10.55
C ARG A 39 2.04 18.31 -10.53
N SER A 40 1.54 19.48 -10.94
CA SER A 40 2.36 20.70 -10.98
C SER A 40 2.87 21.15 -9.61
N ASN A 41 2.11 20.89 -8.55
CA ASN A 41 2.56 21.15 -7.17
C ASN A 41 3.66 20.18 -6.73
N ILE A 42 3.57 18.90 -7.09
CA ILE A 42 4.59 17.90 -6.76
C ILE A 42 5.88 18.16 -7.55
N ASP A 43 5.78 18.54 -8.82
CA ASP A 43 6.95 18.85 -9.65
C ASP A 43 7.74 20.05 -9.09
N LYS A 44 7.03 21.06 -8.56
CA LYS A 44 7.66 22.19 -7.84
C LYS A 44 8.36 21.74 -6.56
N LEU A 45 7.77 20.80 -5.82
CA LEU A 45 8.35 20.26 -4.58
C LEU A 45 9.55 19.36 -4.87
N GLN A 46 9.53 18.60 -5.95
CA GLN A 46 10.64 17.74 -6.37
C GLN A 46 11.89 18.56 -6.70
N LYS A 47 11.74 19.71 -7.36
CA LYS A 47 12.87 20.63 -7.64
C LYS A 47 13.56 21.17 -6.38
N LYS A 48 12.86 21.21 -5.25
CA LYS A 48 13.39 21.73 -3.97
C LYS A 48 13.99 20.64 -3.08
N THR A 49 13.87 19.37 -3.45
CA THR A 49 14.13 18.25 -2.55
C THR A 49 15.01 17.20 -3.20
N ASN A 50 15.90 16.58 -2.41
CA ASN A 50 16.79 15.53 -2.88
C ASN A 50 16.11 14.14 -2.91
N THR A 51 14.80 14.07 -2.66
CA THR A 51 14.02 12.83 -2.58
C THR A 51 13.16 12.70 -3.82
N ILE A 52 13.12 11.51 -4.42
CA ILE A 52 12.29 11.25 -5.59
C ILE A 52 10.83 11.17 -5.14
N LEU A 53 10.02 12.13 -5.57
CA LEU A 53 8.59 12.18 -5.29
C LEU A 53 7.83 11.59 -6.48
N LYS A 54 6.93 10.65 -6.21
CA LYS A 54 6.04 10.07 -7.22
C LYS A 54 4.58 10.23 -6.80
N LEU A 55 3.71 10.57 -7.74
CA LEU A 55 2.28 10.65 -7.51
C LEU A 55 1.66 9.25 -7.59
N GLY A 56 0.82 8.91 -6.62
CA GLY A 56 -0.08 7.78 -6.70
C GLY A 56 -1.54 8.21 -6.54
N LEU A 57 -2.46 7.40 -7.08
CA LEU A 57 -3.89 7.59 -6.89
C LEU A 57 -4.49 6.42 -6.12
N LEU A 58 -5.24 6.72 -5.06
CA LEU A 58 -6.08 5.78 -4.35
C LEU A 58 -7.46 5.77 -5.02
N ALA A 59 -7.78 4.69 -5.71
CA ALA A 59 -9.02 4.54 -6.46
C ALA A 59 -9.91 3.43 -5.89
N SER A 60 -11.22 3.71 -5.86
CA SER A 60 -12.24 2.68 -5.63
C SER A 60 -12.31 1.73 -6.84
N PRO A 61 -12.77 0.47 -6.70
CA PRO A 61 -12.87 -0.47 -7.81
C PRO A 61 -13.61 0.07 -9.04
N LYS A 62 -14.59 0.96 -8.88
CA LYS A 62 -15.33 1.56 -9.99
C LYS A 62 -14.49 2.54 -10.81
N ASP A 63 -13.52 3.18 -10.17
CA ASP A 63 -12.76 4.29 -10.75
C ASP A 63 -11.36 3.89 -11.24
N ILE A 64 -10.90 2.66 -10.96
CA ILE A 64 -9.54 2.20 -11.33
C ILE A 64 -9.27 2.39 -12.82
N ILE A 65 -10.23 2.06 -13.70
CA ILE A 65 -10.05 2.19 -15.15
C ILE A 65 -9.87 3.67 -15.56
N LYS A 66 -10.60 4.58 -14.91
CA LYS A 66 -10.49 6.02 -15.18
C LYS A 66 -9.18 6.57 -14.62
N ALA A 67 -8.80 6.15 -13.41
CA ALA A 67 -7.55 6.52 -12.78
C ALA A 67 -6.33 6.09 -13.61
N LYS A 68 -6.39 4.93 -14.29
CA LYS A 68 -5.33 4.43 -15.19
C LYS A 68 -5.01 5.37 -16.34
N LYS A 69 -5.99 6.13 -16.82
CA LYS A 69 -5.76 7.14 -17.86
C LYS A 69 -4.99 8.36 -17.35
N LEU A 70 -4.96 8.56 -16.03
CA LEU A 70 -4.43 9.77 -15.39
C LEU A 70 -3.16 9.54 -14.57
N SER A 71 -2.80 8.30 -14.22
CA SER A 71 -1.60 7.99 -13.42
C SER A 71 -1.15 6.55 -13.67
N ASP A 72 0.17 6.35 -13.71
CA ASP A 72 0.78 5.04 -13.87
C ASP A 72 0.78 4.23 -12.56
N PHE A 73 0.76 4.92 -11.42
CA PHE A 73 0.75 4.28 -10.10
C PHE A 73 -0.63 4.41 -9.45
N ILE A 74 -1.33 3.28 -9.38
CA ILE A 74 -2.68 3.19 -8.81
C ILE A 74 -2.70 2.16 -7.70
N ILE A 75 -3.24 2.61 -6.58
CA ILE A 75 -3.38 1.85 -5.37
C ILE A 75 -4.87 1.67 -5.09
N THR A 76 -5.25 0.50 -4.60
CA THR A 76 -6.60 0.24 -4.14
C THR A 76 -6.56 -0.48 -2.80
N GLU A 77 -7.50 -0.15 -1.91
CA GLU A 77 -7.67 -0.87 -0.66
C GLU A 77 -8.50 -2.13 -0.92
N SER A 78 -8.23 -3.21 -0.17
CA SER A 78 -9.02 -4.44 -0.23
C SER A 78 -10.51 -4.17 0.04
N THR A 79 -11.34 -4.85 -0.74
CA THR A 79 -12.81 -4.83 -0.67
C THR A 79 -13.37 -6.25 -0.72
N SER A 80 -14.69 -6.41 -0.69
CA SER A 80 -15.30 -7.74 -0.88
C SER A 80 -15.11 -8.33 -2.29
N LYS A 81 -14.69 -7.53 -3.28
CA LYS A 81 -14.60 -7.92 -4.70
C LYS A 81 -13.15 -8.01 -5.21
N ASP A 82 -12.22 -8.40 -4.35
CA ASP A 82 -10.78 -8.39 -4.68
C ASP A 82 -10.40 -9.30 -5.86
N GLN A 83 -11.10 -10.41 -6.06
CA GLN A 83 -10.86 -11.27 -7.24
C GLN A 83 -11.12 -10.52 -8.54
N HIS A 84 -12.24 -9.80 -8.62
CA HIS A 84 -12.59 -8.99 -9.79
C HIS A 84 -11.59 -7.86 -10.02
N VAL A 85 -11.13 -7.24 -8.93
CA VAL A 85 -10.11 -6.18 -8.97
C VAL A 85 -8.81 -6.71 -9.55
N LEU A 86 -8.32 -7.85 -9.08
CA LEU A 86 -7.08 -8.45 -9.57
C LEU A 86 -7.21 -8.97 -11.00
N GLU A 87 -8.35 -9.54 -11.38
CA GLU A 87 -8.56 -10.16 -12.68
C GLU A 87 -8.76 -9.14 -13.80
N LYS A 88 -9.71 -8.20 -13.62
CA LYS A 88 -10.10 -7.26 -14.68
C LYS A 88 -9.40 -5.91 -14.54
N LEU A 89 -9.37 -5.35 -13.34
CA LEU A 89 -8.96 -3.97 -13.12
C LEU A 89 -7.44 -3.81 -13.03
N LYS A 90 -6.74 -4.80 -12.49
CA LYS A 90 -5.27 -4.93 -12.45
C LYS A 90 -4.55 -3.65 -11.96
N PRO A 91 -4.81 -3.16 -10.73
CA PRO A 91 -4.12 -1.99 -10.17
C PRO A 91 -2.62 -2.28 -9.99
N SER A 92 -1.81 -1.23 -9.81
CA SER A 92 -0.37 -1.40 -9.55
C SER A 92 -0.12 -2.06 -8.18
N LEU A 93 -0.95 -1.73 -7.19
CA LEU A 93 -0.86 -2.26 -5.84
C LEU A 93 -2.24 -2.40 -5.18
N ILE A 94 -2.44 -3.48 -4.43
CA ILE A 94 -3.58 -3.68 -3.52
C ILE A 94 -3.07 -3.83 -2.09
N PHE A 95 -3.71 -3.20 -1.11
CA PHE A 95 -3.28 -3.27 0.30
C PHE A 95 -4.43 -3.55 1.27
N ASN A 96 -4.08 -3.89 2.53
CA ASN A 96 -5.01 -4.18 3.63
C ASN A 96 -5.91 -5.43 3.45
N LEU A 97 -5.45 -6.46 2.72
CA LEU A 97 -6.18 -7.72 2.56
C LEU A 97 -6.45 -8.42 3.92
N GLU A 98 -5.56 -8.22 4.89
CA GLU A 98 -5.65 -8.73 6.26
C GLU A 98 -6.81 -8.15 7.08
N LYS A 99 -7.41 -7.04 6.64
CA LYS A 99 -8.49 -6.33 7.33
C LYS A 99 -9.87 -6.98 7.13
N SER A 100 -9.89 -8.24 6.71
CA SER A 100 -11.15 -8.91 6.46
C SER A 100 -12.06 -8.91 7.70
N PRO A 101 -13.35 -8.53 7.57
CA PRO A 101 -14.25 -8.42 8.73
C PRO A 101 -14.63 -9.77 9.33
N LYS A 102 -14.41 -10.88 8.61
CA LYS A 102 -14.81 -12.20 9.10
C LYS A 102 -13.85 -12.70 10.18
N LYS A 103 -14.39 -13.46 11.14
CA LYS A 103 -13.62 -14.11 12.20
C LYS A 103 -12.74 -15.22 11.63
N ASP A 104 -11.60 -15.45 12.27
CA ASP A 104 -10.72 -16.58 11.96
C ASP A 104 -11.43 -17.90 12.27
N ARG A 105 -11.15 -18.93 11.47
CA ARG A 105 -11.68 -20.28 11.68
C ARG A 105 -10.68 -21.09 12.52
N PRO A 106 -11.13 -22.19 13.17
CA PRO A 106 -10.26 -23.00 14.01
C PRO A 106 -8.97 -23.47 13.31
N HIS A 107 -9.05 -23.81 12.02
CA HIS A 107 -7.93 -24.36 11.26
C HIS A 107 -7.14 -23.33 10.44
N TYR A 108 -7.66 -22.12 10.23
CA TYR A 108 -7.00 -21.11 9.40
C TYR A 108 -7.49 -19.69 9.68
N ARG A 109 -6.63 -18.69 9.47
CA ARG A 109 -7.01 -17.28 9.62
C ARG A 109 -7.74 -16.81 8.38
N TYR A 110 -8.80 -16.03 8.56
CA TYR A 110 -9.53 -15.42 7.46
C TYR A 110 -8.80 -14.14 7.06
N SER A 111 -7.70 -14.27 6.34
CA SER A 111 -6.75 -13.19 6.06
C SER A 111 -6.99 -12.45 4.73
N GLY A 112 -8.13 -12.67 4.08
CA GLY A 112 -8.53 -12.02 2.82
C GLY A 112 -7.77 -12.49 1.58
N LEU A 113 -6.76 -13.33 1.74
CA LEU A 113 -5.90 -13.83 0.67
C LEU A 113 -6.02 -15.34 0.54
N ASN A 114 -6.09 -15.83 -0.69
CA ASN A 114 -6.18 -17.25 -1.01
C ASN A 114 -5.29 -17.59 -2.22
N GLN A 115 -5.21 -18.87 -2.57
CA GLN A 115 -4.43 -19.34 -3.71
C GLN A 115 -4.85 -18.68 -5.04
N VAL A 116 -6.15 -18.49 -5.27
CA VAL A 116 -6.67 -17.91 -6.52
C VAL A 116 -6.21 -16.46 -6.66
N LEU A 117 -6.38 -15.65 -5.61
CA LEU A 117 -5.94 -14.25 -5.56
C LEU A 117 -4.43 -14.14 -5.74
N CYS A 118 -3.65 -15.04 -5.12
CA CYS A 118 -2.19 -15.07 -5.32
C CYS A 118 -1.82 -15.29 -6.79
N LYS A 119 -2.40 -16.31 -7.41
CA LYS A 119 -2.13 -16.64 -8.81
C LYS A 119 -2.51 -15.49 -9.73
N LEU A 120 -3.64 -14.83 -9.48
CA LEU A 120 -4.07 -13.65 -10.22
C LEU A 120 -3.11 -12.47 -10.02
N ALA A 121 -2.69 -12.21 -8.78
CA ALA A 121 -1.74 -11.13 -8.48
C ALA A 121 -0.39 -11.36 -9.16
N ALA A 122 0.14 -12.59 -9.11
CA ALA A 122 1.38 -12.96 -9.78
C ALA A 122 1.25 -12.85 -11.31
N LYS A 123 0.19 -13.40 -11.89
CA LYS A 123 -0.08 -13.36 -13.35
C LYS A 123 -0.22 -11.94 -13.87
N ASN A 124 -0.92 -11.07 -13.14
CA ASN A 124 -1.19 -9.69 -13.54
C ASN A 124 -0.16 -8.70 -13.00
N ASN A 125 0.94 -9.18 -12.39
CA ASN A 125 2.02 -8.35 -11.87
C ASN A 125 1.55 -7.28 -10.85
N VAL A 126 0.52 -7.60 -10.07
CA VAL A 126 -0.04 -6.72 -9.03
C VAL A 126 0.74 -6.92 -7.74
N VAL A 127 1.20 -5.82 -7.13
CA VAL A 127 1.92 -5.86 -5.86
C VAL A 127 0.92 -5.96 -4.70
N ILE A 128 1.20 -6.86 -3.76
CA ILE A 128 0.45 -6.97 -2.50
C ILE A 128 1.16 -6.11 -1.45
N GLY A 129 0.48 -5.06 -1.01
CA GLY A 129 0.94 -4.09 -0.03
C GLY A 129 0.48 -4.42 1.38
N PHE A 130 1.38 -4.27 2.34
CA PHE A 130 1.09 -4.39 3.77
C PHE A 130 1.34 -3.06 4.45
N ALA A 131 0.30 -2.53 5.11
CA ALA A 131 0.35 -1.21 5.74
C ALA A 131 0.80 -1.30 7.19
N PHE A 132 1.97 -0.75 7.50
CA PHE A 132 2.44 -0.70 8.88
C PHE A 132 1.60 0.25 9.76
N SER A 133 1.06 1.33 9.19
CA SER A 133 0.15 2.24 9.89
C SER A 133 -1.08 1.53 10.46
N GLU A 134 -1.60 0.50 9.78
CA GLU A 134 -2.73 -0.30 10.28
C GLU A 134 -2.33 -1.16 11.48
N LEU A 135 -1.11 -1.72 11.48
CA LEU A 135 -0.59 -2.45 12.64
C LEU A 135 -0.37 -1.55 13.86
N LEU A 136 0.10 -0.31 13.63
CA LEU A 136 0.32 0.67 14.70
C LEU A 136 -0.99 1.11 15.37
N ASN A 137 -2.01 1.41 14.55
CA ASN A 137 -3.24 2.07 14.98
C ASN A 137 -4.37 1.11 15.35
N SER A 138 -4.27 -0.18 15.00
CA SER A 138 -5.30 -1.16 15.33
C SER A 138 -5.30 -1.55 16.79
N SER A 139 -6.50 -1.76 17.37
CA SER A 139 -6.68 -2.39 18.68
C SER A 139 -6.43 -3.90 18.63
N LYS A 140 -6.55 -4.53 17.46
CA LYS A 140 -6.43 -5.99 17.25
C LYS A 140 -5.10 -6.37 16.61
N LYS A 141 -4.00 -5.81 17.12
CA LYS A 141 -2.63 -6.00 16.57
C LYS A 141 -2.24 -7.47 16.40
N PRO A 142 -2.47 -8.38 17.38
CA PRO A 142 -2.07 -9.78 17.24
C PRO A 142 -2.78 -10.49 16.08
N ILE A 143 -4.06 -10.18 15.87
CA ILE A 143 -4.87 -10.77 14.81
C ILE A 143 -4.38 -10.30 13.44
N ILE A 144 -4.21 -8.98 13.28
CA ILE A 144 -3.70 -8.39 12.03
C ILE A 144 -2.32 -8.93 11.71
N MET A 145 -1.41 -8.95 12.68
CA MET A 145 -0.06 -9.48 12.51
C MET A 145 -0.08 -10.94 12.06
N GLY A 146 -0.89 -11.79 12.72
CA GLY A 146 -1.05 -13.19 12.31
C GLY A 146 -1.57 -13.35 10.88
N ARG A 147 -2.50 -12.50 10.45
CA ARG A 147 -3.02 -12.51 9.08
C ARG A 147 -2.00 -12.02 8.07
N MET A 148 -1.22 -10.99 8.40
CA MET A 148 -0.11 -10.51 7.55
C MET A 148 0.95 -11.60 7.36
N MET A 149 1.34 -12.31 8.43
CA MET A 149 2.28 -13.44 8.35
C MET A 149 1.76 -14.54 7.42
N GLN A 150 0.48 -14.93 7.56
CA GLN A 150 -0.13 -15.94 6.69
C GLN A 150 -0.16 -15.47 5.22
N ASN A 151 -0.52 -14.21 4.97
CA ASN A 151 -0.57 -13.64 3.63
C ASN A 151 0.81 -13.58 2.99
N ILE A 152 1.86 -13.23 3.74
CA ILE A 152 3.24 -13.22 3.25
C ILE A 152 3.68 -14.63 2.89
N ARG A 153 3.35 -15.65 3.70
CA ARG A 153 3.63 -17.05 3.36
C ARG A 153 2.95 -17.48 2.07
N PHE A 154 1.70 -17.09 1.84
CA PHE A 154 1.02 -17.32 0.57
C PHE A 154 1.69 -16.59 -0.59
N CYS A 155 2.05 -15.32 -0.42
CA CYS A 155 2.75 -14.56 -1.45
C CYS A 155 4.08 -15.20 -1.83
N LYS A 156 4.86 -15.69 -0.85
CA LYS A 156 6.09 -16.45 -1.09
C LYS A 156 5.83 -17.73 -1.86
N LYS A 157 4.84 -18.52 -1.46
CA LYS A 157 4.48 -19.80 -2.12
C LYS A 157 4.10 -19.62 -3.60
N TYR A 158 3.47 -18.50 -3.95
CA TYR A 158 2.97 -18.25 -5.31
C TYR A 158 3.73 -17.14 -6.05
N ASN A 159 4.93 -16.77 -5.57
CA ASN A 159 5.81 -15.76 -6.18
C ASN A 159 5.12 -14.41 -6.44
N CYS A 160 4.23 -13.98 -5.55
CA CYS A 160 3.62 -12.66 -5.63
C CYS A 160 4.61 -11.58 -5.19
N LYS A 161 4.56 -10.42 -5.83
CA LYS A 161 5.35 -9.25 -5.41
C LYS A 161 4.76 -8.67 -4.13
N VAL A 162 5.60 -8.47 -3.11
CA VAL A 162 5.20 -7.95 -1.80
C VAL A 162 5.89 -6.62 -1.54
N LEU A 163 5.12 -5.63 -1.07
CA LEU A 163 5.63 -4.37 -0.55
C LEU A 163 5.18 -4.19 0.89
N ILE A 164 6.13 -3.91 1.78
CA ILE A 164 5.84 -3.47 3.15
C ILE A 164 6.23 -2.01 3.23
N GLY A 165 5.27 -1.16 3.56
CA GLY A 165 5.46 0.28 3.64
C GLY A 165 4.82 0.85 4.90
N SER A 166 5.11 2.12 5.19
CA SER A 166 4.45 2.84 6.27
C SER A 166 2.97 3.06 5.98
N PHE A 167 2.60 3.36 4.72
CA PHE A 167 1.22 3.76 4.35
C PHE A 167 0.71 4.87 5.29
N ALA A 168 1.58 5.84 5.55
CA ALA A 168 1.42 6.81 6.63
C ALA A 168 0.28 7.80 6.33
N LYS A 169 -0.68 7.92 7.25
CA LYS A 169 -1.76 8.92 7.23
C LYS A 169 -1.33 10.19 7.97
N SER A 170 -0.42 10.04 8.93
CA SER A 170 0.21 11.13 9.67
C SER A 170 1.72 11.14 9.43
N PRO A 171 2.39 12.31 9.40
CA PRO A 171 3.84 12.37 9.19
C PRO A 171 4.65 11.54 10.21
N PHE A 172 4.15 11.40 11.44
CA PHE A 172 4.79 10.65 12.52
C PHE A 172 4.72 9.12 12.35
N GLU A 173 3.92 8.62 11.41
CA GLU A 173 3.81 7.19 11.10
C GLU A 173 4.84 6.72 10.07
N LEU A 174 5.58 7.66 9.45
CA LEU A 174 6.72 7.31 8.62
C LEU A 174 7.79 6.60 9.46
N ARG A 175 8.37 5.55 8.90
CA ARG A 175 9.40 4.74 9.54
C ARG A 175 10.60 4.62 8.64
N SER A 176 11.79 4.50 9.21
CA SER A 176 13.01 4.30 8.43
C SER A 176 12.97 2.97 7.68
N ASP A 177 13.75 2.86 6.60
CA ASP A 177 13.84 1.60 5.83
C ASP A 177 14.37 0.45 6.67
N LYS A 178 15.30 0.72 7.60
CA LYS A 178 15.82 -0.26 8.57
C LYS A 178 14.69 -0.84 9.44
N GLN A 179 13.80 0.00 9.95
CA GLN A 179 12.67 -0.44 10.77
C GLN A 179 11.68 -1.28 9.96
N LEU A 180 11.31 -0.83 8.76
CA LEU A 180 10.42 -1.58 7.87
C LEU A 180 11.02 -2.94 7.49
N GLN A 181 12.33 -3.00 7.28
CA GLN A 181 13.03 -4.26 7.00
C GLN A 181 13.03 -5.22 8.19
N SER A 182 13.20 -4.71 9.42
CA SER A 182 13.07 -5.53 10.64
C SER A 182 11.66 -6.11 10.79
N ILE A 183 10.62 -5.29 10.54
CA ILE A 183 9.23 -5.74 10.56
C ILE A 183 8.99 -6.80 9.49
N LYS A 184 9.50 -6.59 8.27
CA LYS A 184 9.44 -7.56 7.19
C LYS A 184 10.00 -8.91 7.62
N ARG A 185 11.20 -8.93 8.22
CA ARG A 185 11.84 -10.15 8.72
C ARG A 185 10.99 -10.84 9.79
N LEU A 186 10.35 -10.09 10.67
CA LEU A 186 9.46 -10.65 11.71
C LEU A 186 8.21 -11.30 11.11
N LEU A 187 7.60 -10.65 10.11
CA LEU A 187 6.40 -11.17 9.47
C LEU A 187 6.67 -12.37 8.54
N GLU A 188 7.93 -12.54 8.14
CA GLU A 188 8.37 -13.64 7.27
C GLU A 188 8.70 -14.94 8.01
N ARG A 189 8.79 -14.91 9.35
CA ARG A 189 8.96 -16.09 10.19
C ARG A 189 7.68 -16.95 10.20
#